data_AF-A0A9N9CXF8-F1
#
_entry.id   AF-A0A9N9CXF8-F1
#
_cell.length_a   1.000
_cell.length_b   1.000
_cell.length_c   1.000
_cell.angle_alpha   90.00
_cell.angle_beta   90.00
_cell.angle_gamma   90.00
#
_symmetry.space_group_name_H-M   'P 1'
#
loop_
_entity.id
_entity.type
_entity.pdbx_description
1 polymer ?
#
loop_
_entity_poly.entity_id
_entity_poly.type
_entity_poly.pdbx_seq_one_letter_code
_entity_poly.pdbx_strand_id
1 'polypeptide(L)'
;MVNAIPHKLLKRTSFNACFTPGASSAPALLQVSISPDPPVAGTNVKVSVSGTFSKDVTAQTKLVVAFADFSKQPIAPPFVTDACTGSGCPIKAGDSYSQSVDVLVPNNLPSNYIMGAGVGNSESDILGCAYAIINEFTSLFF
;
A
#
# COMPACT_ATOMS: atom_id res chain seq x y z
N MET A 1 3.27 10.77 -40.04
CA MET A 1 2.17 11.12 -39.12
C MET A 1 2.31 10.27 -37.88
N VAL A 2 3.06 10.76 -36.89
CA VAL A 2 3.26 10.09 -35.60
C VAL A 2 2.20 10.67 -34.67
N ASN A 3 1.11 9.94 -34.49
CA ASN A 3 0.09 10.32 -33.50
C ASN A 3 0.60 9.88 -32.13
N ALA A 4 1.40 10.73 -31.48
CA ALA A 4 1.73 10.56 -30.07
C ALA A 4 0.44 10.81 -29.29
N ILE A 5 -0.25 9.72 -28.93
CA ILE A 5 -1.31 9.76 -27.91
C ILE A 5 -0.68 10.49 -26.73
N PRO A 6 -1.23 11.63 -26.27
CA PRO A 6 -0.70 12.27 -25.09
C PRO A 6 -0.85 11.25 -23.98
N HIS A 7 0.27 10.75 -23.47
CA HIS A 7 0.28 10.06 -22.19
C HIS A 7 -0.32 11.08 -21.23
N LYS A 8 -1.63 10.96 -20.94
CA LYS A 8 -2.24 11.60 -19.79
C LYS A 8 -1.35 11.17 -18.64
N LEU A 9 -0.49 12.07 -18.20
CA LEU A 9 0.29 11.96 -16.98
C LEU A 9 -0.73 11.95 -15.85
N LEU A 10 -1.39 10.80 -15.67
CA LEU A 10 -2.19 10.51 -14.50
C LEU A 10 -1.26 10.77 -13.32
N LYS A 11 -1.66 11.70 -12.45
CA LYS A 11 -0.87 12.07 -11.28
C LYS A 11 -0.69 10.81 -10.45
N ARG A 12 0.52 10.27 -10.44
CA ARG A 12 0.83 9.02 -9.75
C ARG A 12 0.54 9.19 -8.27
N THR A 13 -0.08 8.19 -7.67
CA THR A 13 -0.36 8.19 -6.24
C THR A 13 0.95 8.24 -5.45
N SER A 14 1.11 9.26 -4.61
CA SER A 14 2.30 9.45 -3.78
C SER A 14 2.07 8.88 -2.38
N PHE A 15 2.94 7.96 -1.96
CA PHE A 15 2.88 7.33 -0.65
C PHE A 15 3.83 8.02 0.34
N ASN A 16 3.34 8.25 1.56
CA ASN A 16 4.03 8.89 2.68
C ASN A 16 4.26 7.89 3.81
N ALA A 17 5.21 8.18 4.69
CA ALA A 17 5.52 7.34 5.85
C ALA A 17 4.38 7.39 6.87
N CYS A 18 4.03 6.23 7.44
CA CYS A 18 3.04 6.18 8.52
C CYS A 18 3.65 6.63 9.84
N PHE A 19 2.83 7.30 10.66
CA PHE A 19 3.18 7.62 12.04
C PHE A 19 2.43 6.68 12.98
N THR A 20 3.17 5.86 13.74
CA THR A 20 2.62 4.90 14.69
C THR A 20 2.99 5.30 16.12
N PRO A 21 2.12 6.02 16.86
CA PRO A 21 2.38 6.38 18.24
C PRO A 21 2.49 5.12 19.10
N GLY A 22 3.59 4.97 19.84
CA GLY A 22 3.84 3.83 20.72
C GLY A 22 4.61 2.66 20.10
N ALA A 23 4.97 2.72 18.82
CA ALA A 23 5.90 1.74 18.25
C ALA A 23 7.31 1.94 18.82
N SER A 24 7.99 0.84 19.16
CA SER A 24 9.35 0.88 19.73
C SER A 24 10.39 1.46 18.78
N SER A 25 10.07 1.54 17.49
CA SER A 25 10.89 2.11 16.42
C SER A 25 9.97 2.64 15.31
N ALA A 26 10.36 3.74 14.66
CA ALA A 26 9.64 4.23 13.49
C ALA A 26 9.66 3.17 12.36
N PRO A 27 8.51 2.82 11.76
CA PRO A 27 8.46 1.83 10.70
C PRO A 27 9.18 2.35 9.45
N ALA A 28 9.80 1.45 8.69
CA ALA A 28 10.42 1.80 7.42
C ALA A 28 9.38 2.32 6.42
N LEU A 29 9.73 3.35 5.64
CA LEU A 29 8.90 3.81 4.53
C LEU A 29 8.88 2.72 3.44
N LEU A 30 7.69 2.20 3.15
CA LEU A 30 7.50 1.28 2.03
C LEU A 30 7.42 2.05 0.71
N GLN A 31 8.04 1.48 -0.32
CA GLN A 31 7.82 1.88 -1.69
C GLN A 31 6.60 1.12 -2.21
N VAL A 32 5.52 1.84 -2.46
CA VAL A 32 4.26 1.26 -2.93
C VAL A 32 3.94 1.80 -4.32
N SER A 33 3.55 0.91 -5.22
CA SER A 33 3.02 1.26 -6.53
C SER A 33 1.75 0.47 -6.81
N ILE A 34 0.82 1.10 -7.51
CA ILE A 34 -0.50 0.53 -7.81
C ILE A 34 -0.78 0.54 -9.30
N SER A 35 -1.56 -0.43 -9.77
CA SER A 35 -2.02 -0.51 -11.16
C SER A 35 -3.40 -1.16 -11.23
N PRO A 36 -4.43 -0.48 -11.78
CA PRO A 36 -4.43 0.89 -12.30
C PRO A 36 -4.23 1.97 -11.22
N ASP A 37 -3.79 3.17 -11.64
CA ASP A 37 -3.58 4.36 -10.78
C ASP A 37 -4.29 5.57 -11.42
N PRO A 38 -5.33 6.16 -10.78
CA PRO A 38 -5.87 5.80 -9.47
C PRO A 38 -6.62 4.46 -9.47
N PRO A 39 -6.82 3.81 -8.30
CA PRO A 39 -7.61 2.59 -8.17
C PRO A 39 -9.06 2.82 -8.60
N VAL A 40 -9.66 1.83 -9.26
CA VAL A 40 -11.06 1.88 -9.68
C VAL A 40 -11.92 1.04 -8.73
N ALA A 41 -12.93 1.66 -8.15
CA ALA A 41 -13.86 1.00 -7.22
C ALA A 41 -14.47 -0.27 -7.83
N GLY A 42 -14.57 -1.34 -7.03
CA GLY A 42 -15.15 -2.61 -7.45
C GLY A 42 -14.28 -3.49 -8.32
N THR A 43 -13.05 -3.08 -8.62
CA THR A 43 -12.11 -3.84 -9.44
C THR A 43 -10.87 -4.23 -8.65
N ASN A 44 -10.11 -5.22 -9.14
CA ASN A 44 -8.83 -5.56 -8.55
C ASN A 44 -7.77 -4.53 -8.94
N VAL A 45 -7.03 -4.04 -7.95
CA VAL A 45 -5.81 -3.24 -8.13
C VAL A 45 -4.60 -4.08 -7.75
N LYS A 46 -3.60 -4.09 -8.63
CA LYS A 46 -2.31 -4.70 -8.32
C LYS A 46 -1.49 -3.75 -7.46
N VAL A 47 -1.17 -4.15 -6.24
CA VAL A 47 -0.35 -3.40 -5.29
C VAL A 47 1.01 -4.06 -5.20
N SER A 48 2.08 -3.33 -5.54
CA SER A 48 3.46 -3.79 -5.39
C SER A 48 4.13 -3.01 -4.28
N VAL A 49 4.62 -3.73 -3.28
CA VAL A 49 5.20 -3.22 -2.05
C VAL A 49 6.64 -3.69 -1.99
N SER A 50 7.58 -2.76 -1.81
CA SER A 50 8.98 -3.05 -1.57
C SER A 50 9.56 -2.19 -0.46
N GLY A 51 10.67 -2.64 0.12
CA GLY A 51 11.33 -1.93 1.21
C GLY A 51 12.53 -2.69 1.74
N THR A 52 13.16 -2.11 2.75
CA THR A 52 14.24 -2.74 3.51
C THR A 52 13.93 -2.56 4.99
N PHE A 53 13.95 -3.66 5.75
CA PHE A 53 13.53 -3.65 7.15
C PHE A 53 14.71 -3.87 8.09
N SER A 54 14.62 -3.32 9.30
CA SER A 54 15.62 -3.53 10.35
C SER A 54 15.41 -4.82 11.15
N LYS A 55 14.35 -5.58 10.85
CA LYS A 55 14.06 -6.89 11.43
C LYS A 55 13.75 -7.90 10.31
N ASP A 56 13.89 -9.17 10.63
CA ASP A 56 13.60 -10.27 9.70
C ASP A 56 12.09 -10.31 9.36
N VAL A 57 11.77 -10.53 8.08
CA VAL A 57 10.42 -10.90 7.63
C VAL A 57 10.31 -12.41 7.73
N THR A 58 9.44 -12.89 8.60
CA THR A 58 9.26 -14.33 8.85
C THR A 58 7.95 -14.82 8.24
N ALA A 59 7.69 -16.13 8.32
CA ALA A 59 6.41 -16.72 7.89
C ALA A 59 5.21 -16.23 8.72
N GLN A 60 5.43 -15.59 9.88
CA GLN A 60 4.36 -15.00 10.69
C GLN A 60 4.03 -13.56 10.27
N THR A 61 4.93 -12.92 9.54
CA THR A 61 4.80 -11.52 9.12
C THR A 61 3.73 -11.40 8.04
N LYS A 62 2.86 -10.40 8.19
CA LYS A 62 1.74 -10.16 7.30
C LYS A 62 1.97 -8.89 6.48
N LEU A 63 1.51 -8.93 5.23
CA LEU A 63 1.27 -7.76 4.42
C LEU A 63 -0.22 -7.40 4.54
N VAL A 64 -0.49 -6.17 4.93
CA VAL A 64 -1.83 -5.61 5.08
C VAL A 64 -2.00 -4.47 4.10
N VAL A 65 -3.11 -4.46 3.37
CA VAL A 65 -3.53 -3.33 2.53
C VAL A 65 -4.94 -2.92 2.96
N ALA A 66 -5.14 -1.64 3.25
CA ALA A 66 -6.39 -1.13 3.77
C ALA A 66 -6.84 0.14 3.03
N PHE A 67 -8.16 0.31 2.94
CA PHE A 67 -8.81 1.54 2.49
C PHE A 67 -9.54 2.13 3.69
N ALA A 68 -9.28 3.39 4.00
CA ALA A 68 -9.84 4.07 5.15
C ALA A 68 -10.36 5.47 4.78
N ASP A 69 -11.29 5.99 5.58
CA ASP A 69 -11.68 7.39 5.51
C ASP A 69 -10.63 8.30 6.19
N PHE A 70 -10.84 9.62 6.14
CA PHE A 70 -9.96 10.57 6.85
C PHE A 70 -10.07 10.52 8.38
N SER A 71 -11.12 9.89 8.92
CA SER A 71 -11.22 9.54 10.34
C SER A 71 -10.40 8.29 10.70
N LYS A 72 -9.65 7.74 9.73
CA LYS A 72 -8.81 6.53 9.84
C LYS A 72 -9.63 5.27 10.11
N GLN A 73 -10.92 5.29 9.82
CA GLN A 73 -11.77 4.11 9.94
C GLN A 73 -11.73 3.30 8.65
N PRO A 74 -11.57 1.97 8.72
CA PRO A 74 -11.56 1.13 7.53
C PRO A 74 -12.92 1.18 6.82
N ILE A 75 -12.92 1.48 5.52
CA ILE A 75 -14.11 1.52 4.66
C ILE A 75 -14.64 0.11 4.37
N ALA A 76 -13.72 -0.86 4.36
CA ALA A 76 -13.97 -2.29 4.18
C ALA A 76 -12.95 -3.10 4.98
N PRO A 77 -13.19 -4.41 5.21
CA PRO A 77 -12.18 -5.28 5.82
C PRO A 77 -10.84 -5.18 5.07
N PRO A 78 -9.71 -5.03 5.79
CA PRO A 78 -8.41 -4.93 5.14
C PRO A 78 -8.05 -6.25 4.45
N PHE A 79 -7.32 -6.14 3.35
CA PHE A 79 -6.68 -7.29 2.73
C PHE A 79 -5.47 -7.70 3.56
N VAL A 80 -5.37 -8.98 3.90
CA VAL A 80 -4.27 -9.52 4.71
C VAL A 80 -3.74 -10.78 4.04
N THR A 81 -2.42 -10.84 3.86
CA THR A 81 -1.73 -12.04 3.36
C THR A 81 -0.39 -12.21 4.07
N ASP A 82 0.26 -13.36 3.86
CA ASP A 82 1.62 -13.58 4.33
C ASP A 82 2.60 -12.70 3.55
N ALA A 83 3.42 -11.93 4.26
CA ALA A 83 4.45 -11.08 3.66
C ALA A 83 5.55 -11.93 3.00
N CYS A 84 5.73 -13.17 3.46
CA CYS A 84 6.69 -14.09 2.90
C CYS A 84 6.12 -15.51 2.95
N THR A 85 6.28 -16.28 1.88
CA THR A 85 5.86 -17.68 1.80
C THR A 85 6.94 -18.60 1.23
N GLY A 86 6.90 -19.88 1.61
CA GLY A 86 7.76 -20.92 1.05
C GLY A 86 9.25 -20.77 1.38
N SER A 87 10.11 -21.16 0.43
CA SER A 87 11.57 -21.17 0.58
C SER A 87 12.22 -19.78 0.60
N GLY A 88 11.44 -18.71 0.38
CA GLY A 88 11.91 -17.32 0.42
C GLY A 88 11.99 -16.73 1.83
N CYS A 89 11.58 -17.48 2.86
CA CYS A 89 11.59 -17.01 4.25
C CYS A 89 12.67 -17.70 5.09
N PRO A 90 13.27 -17.00 6.07
CA PRO A 90 13.07 -15.58 6.38
C PRO A 90 13.85 -14.67 5.41
N ILE A 91 13.30 -13.50 5.11
CA ILE A 91 14.06 -12.41 4.49
C ILE A 91 14.77 -11.68 5.63
N LYS A 92 16.11 -11.63 5.59
CA LYS A 92 16.88 -11.10 6.72
C LYS A 92 16.79 -9.59 6.81
N ALA A 93 16.94 -9.07 8.03
CA ALA A 93 17.10 -7.65 8.25
C ALA A 93 18.21 -7.07 7.35
N GLY A 94 17.92 -5.95 6.68
CA GLY A 94 18.81 -5.34 5.70
C GLY A 94 18.67 -5.85 4.26
N ASP A 95 18.05 -7.00 4.04
CA ASP A 95 17.78 -7.49 2.69
C ASP A 95 16.60 -6.76 2.04
N SER A 96 16.57 -6.74 0.71
CA SER A 96 15.48 -6.14 -0.05
C SER A 96 14.23 -7.02 -0.02
N TYR A 97 13.12 -6.45 0.44
CA TYR A 97 11.78 -7.01 0.36
C TYR A 97 11.04 -6.51 -0.88
N SER A 98 10.31 -7.39 -1.56
CA SER A 98 9.40 -7.04 -2.64
C SER A 98 8.28 -8.07 -2.78
N GLN A 99 7.03 -7.62 -2.82
CA GLN A 99 5.85 -8.47 -3.02
C GLN A 99 4.78 -7.72 -3.81
N SER A 100 4.09 -8.43 -4.72
CA SER A 100 2.92 -7.91 -5.42
C SER A 100 1.68 -8.72 -5.10
N VAL A 101 0.56 -8.05 -4.86
CA VAL A 101 -0.74 -8.66 -4.53
C VAL A 101 -1.86 -7.99 -5.30
N ASP A 102 -2.89 -8.76 -5.66
CA ASP A 102 -4.13 -8.23 -6.22
C ASP A 102 -5.14 -7.99 -5.09
N VAL A 103 -5.59 -6.75 -4.96
CA VAL A 103 -6.50 -6.31 -3.89
C VAL A 103 -7.80 -5.83 -4.52
N LEU A 104 -8.94 -6.35 -4.05
CA LEU A 104 -10.24 -5.85 -4.46
C LEU A 104 -10.48 -4.47 -3.85
N VAL A 105 -10.67 -3.47 -4.70
CA VAL A 105 -11.00 -2.11 -4.27
C VAL A 105 -12.46 -2.05 -3.84
N PRO A 106 -12.80 -1.49 -2.66
CA PRO A 106 -14.19 -1.37 -2.21
C PRO A 106 -15.07 -0.63 -3.23
N ASN A 107 -16.33 -1.03 -3.35
CA ASN A 107 -17.30 -0.35 -4.24
C ASN A 107 -17.73 1.03 -3.70
N ASN A 108 -17.69 1.20 -2.38
CA ASN A 108 -18.20 2.35 -1.64
C ASN A 108 -17.08 3.32 -1.25
N LEU A 109 -16.16 3.62 -2.17
CA LEU A 109 -15.12 4.61 -1.92
C LEU A 109 -15.72 6.03 -1.91
N PRO A 110 -15.47 6.84 -0.86
CA PRO A 110 -15.81 8.25 -0.88
C PRO A 110 -14.89 9.02 -1.84
N SER A 111 -15.26 10.26 -2.19
CA SER A 111 -14.48 11.10 -3.11
C SER A 111 -13.04 11.37 -2.65
N ASN A 112 -12.77 11.25 -1.35
CA ASN A 112 -11.42 11.29 -0.81
C ASN A 112 -11.26 10.18 0.22
N TYR A 113 -10.22 9.37 0.07
CA TYR A 113 -9.94 8.25 0.95
C TYR A 113 -8.43 8.06 1.13
N ILE A 114 -8.07 7.26 2.13
CA ILE A 114 -6.70 6.87 2.41
C ILE A 114 -6.52 5.42 1.96
N MET A 115 -5.45 5.14 1.23
CA MET A 115 -4.96 3.79 1.00
C MET A 115 -3.68 3.59 1.80
N GLY A 116 -3.62 2.53 2.60
CA GLY A 116 -2.45 2.17 3.40
C GLY A 116 -1.94 0.80 3.04
N ALA A 117 -0.62 0.61 3.09
CA ALA A 117 0.04 -0.67 3.08
C ALA A 117 0.98 -0.77 4.29
N GLY A 118 0.98 -1.93 4.96
CA GLY A 118 1.82 -2.19 6.12
C GLY A 118 2.37 -3.61 6.09
N VAL A 119 3.61 -3.78 6.56
CA VAL A 119 4.25 -5.09 6.75
C VAL A 119 4.60 -5.21 8.23
N GLY A 120 4.12 -6.26 8.90
CA GLY A 120 4.31 -6.43 10.34
C GLY A 120 3.65 -7.68 10.91
N ASN A 121 3.91 -7.95 12.19
CA ASN A 121 3.32 -9.07 12.91
C ASN A 121 2.08 -8.65 13.73
N SER A 122 2.04 -7.38 14.16
CA SER A 122 0.95 -6.79 14.95
C SER A 122 1.00 -5.26 14.85
N GLU A 123 -0.01 -4.57 15.38
CA GLU A 123 -0.03 -3.08 15.41
C GLU A 123 1.14 -2.47 16.20
N SER A 124 1.66 -3.20 17.19
CA SER A 124 2.84 -2.81 17.98
C SER A 124 4.17 -3.24 17.34
N ASP A 125 4.15 -4.08 16.30
CA ASP A 125 5.35 -4.60 15.62
C ASP A 125 5.20 -4.48 14.10
N ILE A 126 5.19 -3.22 13.66
CA ILE A 126 5.14 -2.82 12.25
C ILE A 126 6.58 -2.63 11.75
N LEU A 127 6.98 -3.41 10.75
CA LEU A 127 8.30 -3.35 10.13
C LEU A 127 8.40 -2.19 9.13
N GLY A 128 7.33 -1.99 8.36
CA GLY A 128 7.24 -0.87 7.44
C GLY A 128 5.80 -0.51 7.14
N CYS A 129 5.58 0.75 6.77
CA CYS A 129 4.27 1.26 6.44
C CYS A 129 4.37 2.42 5.45
N ALA A 130 3.38 2.52 4.57
CA ALA A 130 3.18 3.67 3.72
C ALA A 130 1.69 3.92 3.47
N TYR A 131 1.29 5.18 3.34
CA TYR A 131 -0.09 5.55 3.01
C TYR A 131 -0.15 6.64 1.95
N ALA A 132 -1.22 6.64 1.17
CA ALA A 132 -1.51 7.68 0.20
C ALA A 132 -2.90 8.25 0.44
N ILE A 133 -3.05 9.54 0.15
CA ILE A 133 -4.33 10.22 0.11
C ILE A 133 -4.78 10.24 -1.36
N ILE A 134 -5.92 9.63 -1.64
CA ILE A 134 -6.48 9.53 -2.99
C ILE A 134 -7.72 10.40 -3.03
N ASN A 135 -7.69 11.39 -3.91
CA ASN A 135 -8.76 12.36 -4.11
C ASN A 135 -9.25 12.25 -5.55
N GLU A 136 -10.58 12.21 -5.75
CA GLU A 136 -11.19 12.21 -7.09
C GLU A 136 -10.97 13.52 -7.88
N PHE A 137 -10.39 14.54 -7.26
CA PHE A 137 -10.19 15.86 -7.86
C PHE A 137 -9.16 15.95 -9.01
N THR A 138 -8.70 14.82 -9.55
CA THR A 138 -7.74 14.80 -10.68
C THR A 138 -8.33 14.20 -11.96
N SER A 139 -9.63 14.42 -12.24
CA SER A 139 -10.19 14.17 -13.58
C SER A 139 -11.30 15.10 -14.03
N LEU A 140 -11.65 16.15 -13.27
CA LEU A 140 -12.62 17.16 -13.70
C LEU A 140 -12.15 18.56 -13.33
N PHE A 141 -11.26 19.14 -14.14
CA PHE A 141 -11.39 20.56 -14.47
C PHE A 141 -11.40 20.69 -15.99
N PHE A 142 -12.48 21.33 -16.44
CA PHE A 142 -12.83 21.69 -17.82
C PHE A 142 -11.77 22.55 -18.49
#